data_AF-A0A8T0YFJ1-F1
#
_entry.id   AF-A0A8T0YFJ1-F1
#
_cell.length_a   1.000
_cell.length_b   1.000
_cell.length_c   1.000
_cell.angle_alpha   90.00
_cell.angle_beta   90.00
_cell.angle_gamma   90.00
#
_symmetry.space_group_name_H-M   'P 1'
#
loop_
_entity.id
_entity.type
_entity.pdbx_description
1 polymer ?
#
loop_
_entity_poly.entity_id
_entity_poly.type
_entity_poly.pdbx_seq_one_letter_code
_entity_poly.pdbx_strand_id
1 'polypeptide(L)'
;MVWGAFGTKGKSELVVLNGRQNSRDYIYTISEHMLPFAHKNYGVDFVFMQDNASIHASIETKSFFQEIRVQLLDWPARSPDLNPIENVWAILASKVYSRGKQYNSLQTSLLP
;
A
#
# COMPACT_ATOMS: atom_id res chain seq x y z
N MET A 1 5.38 -7.86 -6.63
CA MET A 1 5.02 -6.46 -6.30
C MET A 1 5.07 -6.34 -4.78
N VAL A 2 5.23 -5.15 -4.21
CA VAL A 2 5.11 -4.97 -2.76
C VAL A 2 3.99 -3.97 -2.46
N TRP A 3 3.34 -4.15 -1.31
CA TRP A 3 2.39 -3.22 -0.75
C TRP A 3 2.91 -2.69 0.59
N GLY A 4 2.56 -1.46 0.91
CA GLY A 4 2.82 -0.85 2.20
C GLY A 4 1.96 0.38 2.40
N ALA A 5 1.82 0.79 3.66
CA ALA A 5 1.13 1.99 4.08
C ALA A 5 1.98 2.76 5.09
N PHE A 6 1.72 4.06 5.23
CA PHE A 6 2.33 4.88 6.26
C PHE A 6 1.41 6.01 6.69
N GLY A 7 1.72 6.61 7.83
CA GLY A 7 1.12 7.84 8.29
C GLY A 7 2.01 8.50 9.34
N THR A 8 1.47 9.48 10.06
CA THR A 8 2.23 10.30 11.02
C THR A 8 2.80 9.51 12.19
N LYS A 9 2.21 8.36 12.54
CA LYS A 9 2.66 7.49 13.64
C LYS A 9 3.58 6.35 13.21
N GLY A 10 3.94 6.28 11.93
CA GLY A 10 4.88 5.28 11.41
C GLY A 10 4.42 4.63 10.12
N LYS A 11 4.97 3.45 9.83
CA LYS A 11 4.72 2.68 8.61
C LYS A 11 4.27 1.26 8.93
N SER A 12 3.52 0.64 8.02
CA SER A 12 3.21 -0.77 8.06
C SER A 12 4.47 -1.61 7.78
N GLU A 13 4.31 -2.93 7.87
CA GLU A 13 5.20 -3.86 7.19
C GLU A 13 5.12 -3.72 5.67
N LEU A 14 6.13 -4.24 4.97
CA LEU A 14 6.07 -4.41 3.52
C LEU A 14 5.56 -5.80 3.20
N VAL A 15 4.46 -5.88 2.46
CA VAL A 15 3.80 -7.13 2.08
C VAL A 15 4.22 -7.48 0.66
N VAL A 16 4.77 -8.68 0.47
CA VAL A 16 5.11 -9.17 -0.89
C VAL A 16 3.85 -9.76 -1.52
N LEU A 17 3.39 -9.12 -2.60
CA LEU A 17 2.21 -9.55 -3.34
C LEU A 17 2.59 -10.52 -4.46
N ASN A 18 1.87 -11.63 -4.51
CA ASN A 18 2.10 -12.73 -5.43
C ASN A 18 1.29 -12.54 -6.72
N GLY A 19 1.98 -12.45 -7.86
CA GLY A 19 1.34 -12.38 -9.17
C GLY A 19 0.53 -11.11 -9.41
N ARG A 20 -0.37 -11.18 -10.40
CA ARG A 20 -1.28 -10.09 -10.75
C ARG A 20 -2.40 -10.01 -9.72
N GLN A 21 -2.63 -8.81 -9.19
CA GLN A 21 -3.65 -8.57 -8.17
C GLN A 21 -5.01 -8.25 -8.80
N ASN A 22 -6.07 -8.71 -8.15
CA ASN A 22 -7.46 -8.30 -8.39
C ASN A 22 -8.05 -7.62 -7.13
N SER A 23 -9.34 -7.22 -7.20
CA SER A 23 -10.02 -6.53 -6.10
C SER A 23 -10.08 -7.35 -4.81
N ARG A 24 -10.26 -8.68 -4.89
CA ARG A 24 -10.31 -9.55 -3.71
C ARG A 24 -8.95 -9.69 -3.05
N ASP A 25 -7.88 -9.81 -3.84
CA ASP A 25 -6.51 -9.84 -3.31
C ASP A 25 -6.19 -8.53 -2.59
N TYR A 26 -6.69 -7.40 -3.13
CA TYR A 26 -6.55 -6.10 -2.49
C TYR A 26 -7.36 -6.00 -1.20
N ILE A 27 -8.64 -6.43 -1.19
CA ILE A 27 -9.47 -6.47 0.02
C ILE A 27 -8.81 -7.32 1.11
N TYR A 28 -8.23 -8.47 0.75
CA TYR A 28 -7.45 -9.30 1.66
C TYR A 28 -6.27 -8.51 2.23
N THR A 29 -5.50 -7.83 1.37
CA THR A 29 -4.38 -6.99 1.80
C THR A 29 -4.81 -5.90 2.78
N ILE A 30 -5.95 -5.26 2.52
CA ILE A 30 -6.52 -4.24 3.42
C ILE A 30 -6.93 -4.86 4.75
N SER A 31 -7.62 -5.98 4.72
CA SER A 31 -8.11 -6.67 5.92
C SER A 31 -6.98 -7.14 6.84
N GLU A 32 -5.96 -7.77 6.25
CA GLU A 32 -4.90 -8.45 7.01
C GLU A 32 -3.73 -7.55 7.39
N HIS A 33 -3.47 -6.48 6.63
CA HIS A 33 -2.29 -5.64 6.84
C HIS A 33 -2.62 -4.19 7.12
N MET A 34 -3.55 -3.59 6.37
CA MET A 34 -3.91 -2.17 6.55
C MET A 34 -4.68 -1.97 7.85
N LEU A 35 -5.77 -2.72 8.09
CA LEU A 35 -6.61 -2.52 9.27
C LEU A 35 -5.88 -2.78 10.59
N PRO A 36 -5.07 -3.85 10.77
CA PRO A 36 -4.33 -4.04 12.00
C PRO A 36 -3.31 -2.93 12.25
N PHE A 37 -2.64 -2.45 11.19
CA PHE A 37 -1.76 -1.29 11.29
C PHE A 37 -2.52 -0.03 11.69
N ALA A 38 -3.66 0.25 11.04
CA ALA A 38 -4.45 1.44 11.30
C ALA A 38 -5.04 1.41 12.73
N HIS A 39 -5.66 0.30 13.13
CA HIS A 39 -6.23 0.13 14.47
C HIS A 39 -5.18 0.26 15.57
N LYS A 40 -4.00 -0.33 15.38
CA LYS A 40 -2.91 -0.24 16.36
C LYS A 40 -2.42 1.20 16.57
N ASN A 41 -2.38 2.01 15.51
CA ASN A 41 -1.78 3.33 15.56
C ASN A 41 -2.80 4.46 15.75
N TYR A 42 -3.98 4.34 15.16
CA TYR A 42 -5.00 5.40 15.07
C TYR A 42 -6.34 5.00 15.68
N GLY A 43 -6.52 3.75 16.11
CA GLY A 43 -7.83 3.25 16.52
C GLY A 43 -8.77 3.14 15.32
N VAL A 44 -10.06 3.43 15.51
CA VAL A 44 -11.09 3.31 14.47
C VAL A 44 -11.40 4.65 13.76
N ASP A 45 -10.79 5.75 14.22
CA ASP A 45 -11.02 7.09 13.68
C ASP A 45 -9.83 7.51 12.81
N PHE A 46 -9.89 7.12 11.53
CA PHE A 46 -8.89 7.48 10.54
C PHE A 46 -9.51 7.56 9.14
N VAL A 47 -8.86 8.34 8.28
CA VAL A 47 -9.15 8.39 6.85
C VAL A 47 -8.05 7.63 6.11
N PHE A 48 -8.46 6.67 5.30
CA PHE A 48 -7.54 5.91 4.46
C PHE A 48 -7.41 6.54 3.07
N MET A 49 -6.18 6.71 2.62
CA MET A 49 -5.88 7.23 1.29
C MET A 49 -5.36 6.09 0.40
N GLN A 50 -5.91 5.99 -0.80
CA GLN A 50 -5.47 5.08 -1.86
C GLN A 50 -5.54 5.78 -3.22
N ASP A 51 -4.76 5.30 -4.20
CA ASP A 51 -4.88 5.79 -5.57
C ASP A 51 -6.15 5.23 -6.26
N ASN A 52 -6.39 5.68 -7.49
CA ASN A 52 -7.55 5.28 -8.27
C ASN A 52 -7.26 4.10 -9.23
N ALA A 53 -6.34 3.19 -8.88
CA ALA A 53 -6.11 1.96 -9.65
C ALA A 53 -7.43 1.17 -9.79
N SER A 54 -7.62 0.47 -10.90
CA SER A 54 -8.92 -0.15 -11.23
C SER A 54 -9.42 -1.12 -10.15
N ILE A 55 -8.51 -1.84 -9.49
CA ILE A 55 -8.83 -2.75 -8.39
C ILE A 55 -9.19 -2.00 -7.09
N HIS A 56 -8.59 -0.85 -6.83
CA HIS A 56 -8.88 0.00 -5.66
C HIS A 56 -10.22 0.74 -5.84
N ALA A 57 -10.50 1.17 -7.06
CA ALA A 57 -11.69 1.92 -7.45
C ALA A 57 -12.90 1.03 -7.79
N SER A 58 -12.73 -0.29 -7.76
CA SER A 58 -13.78 -1.26 -8.12
C SER A 58 -14.98 -1.17 -7.18
N ILE A 59 -16.15 -1.60 -7.66
CA ILE A 59 -17.38 -1.67 -6.84
C ILE A 59 -17.13 -2.57 -5.62
N GLU A 60 -16.50 -3.73 -5.82
CA GLU A 60 -16.22 -4.70 -4.75
C GLU A 60 -15.38 -4.07 -3.63
N THR A 61 -14.29 -3.37 -3.98
CA THR A 61 -13.42 -2.70 -3.00
C THR A 61 -14.14 -1.55 -2.29
N LYS A 62 -14.88 -0.72 -3.02
CA LYS A 62 -15.63 0.40 -2.42
C LYS A 62 -16.72 -0.08 -1.47
N SER A 63 -17.45 -1.13 -1.84
CA SER A 63 -18.45 -1.77 -0.97
C SER A 63 -17.81 -2.31 0.30
N PHE A 64 -16.66 -2.99 0.18
CA PHE A 64 -15.92 -3.46 1.35
C PHE A 64 -15.57 -2.32 2.33
N PHE A 65 -15.03 -1.20 1.85
CA PHE A 65 -14.73 -0.03 2.71
C PHE A 65 -15.99 0.54 3.38
N GLN A 66 -17.12 0.57 2.67
CA GLN A 66 -18.41 1.00 3.22
C GLN A 66 -18.91 0.05 4.33
N GLU A 67 -18.80 -1.26 4.12
CA GLU A 67 -19.22 -2.30 5.07
C GLU A 67 -18.43 -2.21 6.39
N ILE A 68 -17.11 -2.02 6.31
CA ILE A 68 -16.24 -1.87 7.48
C ILE A 68 -16.22 -0.44 8.04
N ARG A 69 -16.96 0.50 7.42
CA ARG A 69 -17.07 1.91 7.82
C ARG A 69 -15.73 2.64 7.91
N VAL A 70 -14.81 2.33 7.02
CA VAL A 70 -13.54 3.06 6.89
C VAL A 70 -13.73 4.16 5.85
N GLN A 71 -13.44 5.41 6.25
CA GLN A 71 -13.54 6.55 5.35
C GLN A 71 -12.38 6.53 4.35
N LEU A 72 -12.71 6.64 3.06
CA LEU A 72 -11.72 6.86 2.01
C LEU A 72 -11.55 8.37 1.76
N LEU A 73 -10.31 8.80 1.56
CA LEU A 73 -10.02 10.13 1.05
C LEU A 73 -10.37 10.18 -0.45
N ASP A 74 -11.16 11.17 -0.84
CA ASP A 74 -11.42 11.43 -2.25
C ASP A 74 -10.11 11.84 -2.95
N TRP A 75 -9.70 11.03 -3.93
CA TRP A 75 -8.43 11.22 -4.63
C TRP A 75 -8.64 11.59 -6.10
N PRO A 76 -8.02 12.67 -6.60
CA PRO A 76 -8.14 13.04 -8.00
C PRO A 76 -7.45 12.00 -8.90
N ALA A 77 -8.08 11.70 -10.03
CA ALA A 77 -7.52 10.79 -11.01
C ALA A 77 -6.18 11.32 -11.56
N ARG A 78 -5.24 10.41 -11.85
CA ARG A 78 -3.94 10.72 -12.50
C ARG A 78 -3.09 11.76 -11.76
N SER A 79 -3.17 11.79 -10.42
CA SER A 79 -2.37 12.70 -9.59
C SER A 79 -1.39 11.91 -8.70
N PRO A 80 -0.39 11.23 -9.29
CA PRO A 80 0.61 10.49 -8.51
C PRO A 80 1.55 11.42 -7.75
N ASP A 81 1.77 12.64 -8.24
CA ASP A 81 2.55 13.71 -7.62
C ASP A 81 2.00 14.15 -6.27
N LEU A 82 0.68 14.04 -6.10
CA LEU A 82 0.03 14.32 -4.83
C LEU A 82 0.20 13.19 -3.82
N ASN A 83 0.59 11.98 -4.24
CA ASN A 83 0.64 10.81 -3.36
C ASN A 83 1.95 10.73 -2.57
N PRO A 84 1.93 10.99 -1.24
CA PRO A 84 3.15 11.04 -0.44
C PRO A 84 3.92 9.71 -0.39
N ILE A 85 3.26 8.58 -0.66
CA ILE A 85 3.91 7.27 -0.64
C ILE A 85 4.91 7.10 -1.79
N GLU A 86 4.74 7.82 -2.91
CA GLU A 86 5.67 7.78 -4.05
C GLU A 86 7.05 8.28 -3.63
N ASN A 87 7.12 9.29 -2.76
CA ASN A 87 8.37 9.77 -2.18
C ASN A 87 9.03 8.69 -1.32
N VAL A 88 8.25 7.93 -0.55
CA VAL A 88 8.75 6.81 0.28
C VAL A 88 9.30 5.70 -0.63
N TRP A 89 8.59 5.36 -1.70
CA TRP A 89 9.06 4.38 -2.69
C TRP A 89 10.34 4.82 -3.39
N ALA A 90 10.45 6.10 -3.78
CA ALA A 90 11.67 6.64 -4.37
C ALA A 90 12.89 6.53 -3.43
N ILE A 91 12.71 6.86 -2.14
CA ILE A 91 13.77 6.73 -1.13
C ILE A 91 14.16 5.25 -0.95
N LEU A 92 13.18 4.35 -0.89
CA LEU A 92 13.43 2.91 -0.75
C LEU A 92 14.18 2.36 -1.97
N ALA A 93 13.73 2.67 -3.18
CA ALA A 93 14.39 2.26 -4.41
C ALA A 93 15.83 2.77 -4.48
N SER A 94 16.06 4.05 -4.14
CA SER A 94 17.41 4.63 -4.09
C SER A 94 18.35 3.88 -3.15
N LYS A 95 17.86 3.46 -1.98
CA LYS A 95 18.63 2.66 -1.02
C LYS A 95 18.91 1.25 -1.52
N VAL A 96 17.91 0.57 -2.08
CA VAL A 96 18.03 -0.79 -2.61
C VAL A 96 19.05 -0.84 -3.74
N TYR A 97 18.93 0.06 -4.72
CA TYR A 97 19.81 0.11 -5.88
C TYR A 97 21.08 0.95 -5.67
N SER A 98 21.38 1.32 -4.42
CA SER A 98 22.57 2.11 -4.09
C SER A 98 23.84 1.39 -4.55
N ARG A 99 24.84 2.19 -4.98
CA ARG A 99 26.14 1.69 -5.49
C ARG A 99 26.03 0.78 -6.73
N GLY A 100 24.98 0.93 -7.52
CA GLY A 100 24.80 0.18 -8.77
C GLY A 100 24.43 -1.29 -8.57
N LYS A 101 23.94 -1.67 -7.38
CA LYS A 101 23.44 -3.03 -7.14
C LYS A 101 22.26 -3.32 -8.06
N GLN A 102 22.25 -4.52 -8.65
CA GLN A 102 21.15 -5.03 -9.46
C GLN A 102 20.64 -6.34 -8.87
N TYR A 103 19.34 -6.52 -8.92
CA TYR A 103 18.66 -7.70 -8.39
C TYR A 103 17.79 -8.29 -9.48
N ASN A 104 18.06 -9.55 -9.85
CA ASN A 104 17.33 -10.25 -10.91
C ASN A 104 16.21 -11.14 -10.37
N SER A 105 16.13 -11.33 -9.05
CA SER A 105 15.07 -12.08 -8.38
C SER A 105 14.97 -11.69 -6.91
N LEU A 106 13.82 -11.98 -6.29
CA LEU A 106 13.63 -11.78 -4.84
C LEU A 106 14.64 -12.61 -4.00
N GLN A 107 15.09 -13.75 -4.51
CA GLN A 107 16.04 -14.65 -3.84
C GLN A 107 17.47 -14.10 -3.78
N THR A 108 17.87 -13.30 -4.77
CA THR A 108 19.23 -12.71 -4.85
C THR A 108 19.45 -11.60 -3.81
N SER A 109 18.40 -11.17 -3.11
CA SER A 109 18.46 -10.06 -2.14
C SER A 109 18.75 -10.47 -0.68
N LEU A 110 18.83 -11.77 -0.40
CA LEU A 110 19.00 -12.32 0.96
C LEU A 110 20.41 -12.87 1.27
N LEU A 111 21.40 -12.65 0.40
CA LEU A 111 22.79 -13.03 0.68
C LEU A 111 23.57 -11.81 1.21
N PRO A 112 24.37 -12.00 2.29
CA PRO A 112 25.10 -10.93 2.97
C PRO A 112 26.19 -10.28 2.10
#